data_AF-A0A955BHF8-F1
#
_entry.id   AF-A0A955BHF8-F1
#
_cell.length_a   1.000
_cell.length_b   1.000
_cell.length_c   1.000
_cell.angle_alpha   90.00
_cell.angle_beta   90.00
_cell.angle_gamma   90.00
#
_symmetry.space_group_name_H-M   'P 1'
#
loop_
_entity.id
_entity.type
_entity.pdbx_description
1 polymer ?
#
loop_
_entity_poly.entity_id
_entity_poly.type
_entity_poly.pdbx_seq_one_letter_code
_entity_poly.pdbx_strand_id
1 'polypeptide(L)' 'EALMMSMREVAVSSGSACTSANPEPSHVLRAIGLSADATRSSLRFGLGRFNTEADVLATIEAVTEAVQRLRRLSSMA' A
#
# COMPACT_ATOMS: atom_id res chain seq x y z
N GLU A 1 -2.60 -3.78 -6.03
CA GLU A 1 -1.75 -3.13 -7.06
C GLU A 1 -2.23 -1.75 -7.50
N ALA A 2 -3.51 -1.56 -7.85
CA ALA A 2 -4.06 -0.28 -8.30
C ALA A 2 -3.72 0.93 -7.39
N LEU A 3 -3.69 0.73 -6.06
CA LEU A 3 -3.28 1.76 -5.11
C LEU A 3 -1.80 2.16 -5.26
N MET A 4 -0.89 1.19 -5.31
CA MET A 4 0.54 1.46 -5.52
C MET A 4 0.80 2.16 -6.86
N MET A 5 0.13 1.72 -7.93
CA MET A 5 0.23 2.37 -9.26
C MET A 5 -0.33 3.79 -9.31
N SER A 6 -1.19 4.15 -8.36
CA SER A 6 -1.77 5.49 -8.26
C SER A 6 -0.87 6.47 -7.49
N MET A 7 0.15 5.99 -6.77
CA MET A 7 1.05 6.80 -5.94
C MET A 7 2.47 6.80 -6.54
N ARG A 8 2.62 7.36 -7.75
CA ARG A 8 3.86 7.24 -8.54
C ARG A 8 5.11 7.78 -7.84
N GLU A 9 4.95 8.75 -6.97
CA GLU A 9 6.07 9.41 -6.28
C GLU A 9 6.39 8.78 -4.92
N VAL A 10 5.62 7.80 -4.46
CA VAL A 10 5.82 7.14 -3.17
C VAL A 10 6.27 5.69 -3.36
N ALA A 11 7.51 5.40 -2.96
CA ALA A 11 8.02 4.03 -2.93
C ALA A 11 7.42 3.26 -1.74
N VAL A 12 6.64 2.22 -2.03
CA VAL A 12 5.95 1.40 -1.01
C VAL A 12 6.10 -0.09 -1.29
N SER A 13 5.85 -0.92 -0.28
CA SER A 13 5.84 -2.38 -0.41
C SER A 13 4.47 -2.98 -0.05
N SER A 14 4.04 -3.98 -0.80
CA SER A 14 2.82 -4.75 -0.54
C SER A 14 3.19 -6.11 0.02
N GLY A 15 3.11 -6.28 1.35
CA GLY A 15 3.35 -7.55 2.04
C GLY A 15 4.71 -7.71 2.72
N SER A 16 5.02 -8.94 3.14
CA SER A 16 6.22 -9.30 3.93
C SER A 16 7.41 -9.77 3.10
N ALA A 17 7.20 -10.13 1.84
CA ALA A 17 8.25 -10.61 0.94
C ALA A 17 8.40 -9.64 -0.23
N CYS A 18 9.54 -8.97 -0.30
CA CYS A 18 9.95 -8.27 -1.50
C CYS A 18 10.11 -9.32 -2.61
N THR A 19 9.25 -9.25 -3.63
CA THR A 19 9.37 -9.94 -4.92
C THR A 19 9.42 -11.48 -4.88
N SER A 20 8.28 -12.12 -5.10
CA SER A 20 8.21 -13.46 -5.69
C SER A 20 7.34 -13.42 -6.93
N ALA A 21 7.72 -14.16 -7.97
CA ALA A 21 6.98 -14.29 -9.24
C ALA A 21 5.54 -14.85 -9.07
N ASN A 22 5.16 -15.22 -7.85
CA ASN A 22 3.82 -15.61 -7.47
C ASN A 22 3.37 -14.71 -6.30
N PRO A 23 2.31 -13.88 -6.45
CA PRO A 23 1.84 -12.95 -5.43
C PRO A 23 1.01 -13.70 -4.38
N GLU A 24 1.68 -14.55 -3.60
CA GLU A 24 1.08 -15.17 -2.42
C GLU A 24 0.82 -14.09 -1.35
N PRO A 25 -0.35 -14.10 -0.67
CA PRO A 25 -0.63 -13.18 0.42
C PRO A 25 0.42 -13.27 1.52
N SER A 26 0.76 -12.15 2.16
CA SER A 26 1.77 -12.11 3.23
C SER A 26 1.50 -13.16 4.31
N HIS A 27 2.43 -14.10 4.48
CA HIS A 27 2.36 -15.14 5.52
C HIS A 27 2.35 -14.54 6.94
N VAL A 28 3.00 -13.40 7.14
CA VAL A 28 2.99 -12.66 8.42
C VAL A 28 1.60 -12.10 8.70
N LEU A 29 0.99 -11.42 7.72
CA LEU A 29 -0.36 -10.85 7.88
C LEU A 29 -1.42 -11.95 8.10
N ARG A 30 -1.27 -13.10 7.44
CA ARG A 30 -2.10 -14.28 7.70
C ARG A 30 -1.93 -14.83 9.11
N ALA A 31 -0.69 -14.91 9.61
CA ALA A 31 -0.40 -15.43 10.95
C ALA A 31 -0.99 -14.56 12.06
N ILE A 32 -1.12 -13.24 11.84
CA ILE A 32 -1.80 -12.32 12.77
C ILE A 32 -3.33 -12.28 12.59
N GLY A 33 -3.89 -13.14 11.73
CA GLY A 33 -5.33 -13.33 11.59
C GLY A 33 -6.03 -12.39 10.61
N LEU A 34 -5.31 -11.69 9.72
CA LEU A 34 -5.95 -10.87 8.69
C LEU A 34 -6.61 -11.73 7.61
N SER A 35 -7.73 -11.25 7.08
CA SER A 35 -8.38 -11.86 5.93
C SER A 35 -7.49 -11.78 4.69
N ALA A 36 -7.79 -12.63 3.69
CA ALA A 36 -7.07 -12.61 2.42
C ALA A 36 -7.20 -11.26 1.70
N ASP A 37 -8.38 -10.63 1.78
CA ASP A 37 -8.62 -9.30 1.22
C ASP A 37 -7.81 -8.22 1.95
N ALA A 38 -7.85 -8.21 3.29
CA ALA A 38 -7.08 -7.26 4.09
C ALA A 38 -5.57 -7.41 3.86
N THR A 39 -5.10 -8.65 3.68
CA THR A 39 -3.71 -8.95 3.37
C THR A 39 -3.30 -8.39 1.99
N ARG A 40 -4.16 -8.51 0.98
CA ARG A 40 -3.92 -7.97 -0.38
C ARG A 40 -4.06 -6.44 -0.46
N SER A 41 -4.80 -5.83 0.45
CA SER A 41 -4.99 -4.38 0.53
C SER A 41 -4.02 -3.69 1.50
N SER A 42 -3.06 -4.42 2.07
CA SER A 42 -2.10 -3.88 3.03
C SER A 42 -0.86 -3.29 2.35
N LEU A 43 -0.39 -2.14 2.85
CA LEU A 43 0.85 -1.50 2.43
C LEU A 43 1.77 -1.29 3.64
N ARG A 44 3.08 -1.43 3.41
CA ARG A 44 4.12 -1.10 4.39
C ARG A 44 4.91 0.11 3.90
N PHE A 45 4.88 1.15 4.73
CA PHE A 45 5.70 2.35 4.58
C PHE A 45 6.93 2.23 5.49
N GLY A 46 8.10 2.46 4.93
CA GLY A 46 9.35 2.51 5.69
C GLY A 46 9.82 3.97 5.82
N LEU A 47 10.23 4.37 7.02
CA LEU A 47 10.88 5.64 7.26
C LEU A 47 12.36 5.40 7.57
N GLY A 48 13.23 6.23 7.02
CA GLY A 48 14.67 6.19 7.19
C GLY A 48 15.22 7.54 7.64
N ARG A 49 16.54 7.55 7.92
CA ARG A 49 17.27 8.73 8.44
C ARG A 49 17.09 10.01 7.59
N PHE A 50 16.89 9.86 6.29
CA PHE A 50 16.84 10.98 5.34
C PHE A 50 15.42 11.41 5.00
N ASN A 51 14.40 10.76 5.55
CA ASN A 51 13.03 11.24 5.38
C ASN A 51 12.81 12.51 6.19
N THR A 52 12.07 13.42 5.60
CA THR A 52 11.66 14.70 6.18
C THR A 52 10.17 14.68 6.50
N GLU A 53 9.72 15.63 7.32
CA GLU A 53 8.29 15.84 7.56
C GLU A 53 7.53 16.14 6.26
N ALA A 54 8.16 16.87 5.33
CA ALA A 54 7.59 17.16 4.03
C ALA A 54 7.32 15.87 3.21
N ASP A 55 8.23 14.89 3.25
CA ASP A 55 8.03 13.61 2.57
C ASP A 55 6.82 12.86 3.14
N VAL A 56 6.63 12.92 4.46
CA VAL A 56 5.49 12.29 5.13
C VAL A 56 4.19 12.97 4.73
N LEU A 57 4.15 14.32 4.72
CA LEU A 57 2.98 15.08 4.32
C LEU A 57 2.60 14.81 2.86
N ALA A 58 3.58 14.84 1.94
CA ALA A 58 3.37 14.50 0.53
C ALA A 58 2.86 13.06 0.36
N THR A 59 3.39 12.12 1.15
CA THR A 59 2.94 10.72 1.14
C THR A 59 1.47 10.61 1.60
N ILE A 60 1.09 11.31 2.66
CA ILE A 60 -0.29 11.32 3.17
C ILE A 60 -1.26 11.83 2.10
N GLU A 61 -0.92 12.92 1.43
CA GLU A 61 -1.73 13.51 0.36
C GLU A 61 -1.92 12.52 -0.79
N ALA A 62 -0.81 11.96 -1.31
CA ALA A 62 -0.83 11.00 -2.41
C ALA A 62 -1.65 9.74 -2.08
N VAL A 63 -1.49 9.18 -0.87
CA VAL A 63 -2.26 8.01 -0.42
C VAL A 63 -3.75 8.34 -0.34
N THR A 64 -4.08 9.50 0.24
CA THR A 64 -5.47 9.91 0.44
C THR A 64 -6.18 10.10 -0.90
N GLU A 65 -5.56 10.83 -1.84
CA GLU A 65 -6.12 11.05 -3.16
C GLU A 65 -6.32 9.71 -3.90
N ALA A 66 -5.32 8.84 -3.90
CA ALA A 66 -5.38 7.56 -4.57
C ALA A 66 -6.49 6.66 -4.01
N VAL A 67 -6.61 6.55 -2.68
CA VAL A 67 -7.69 5.77 -2.02
C VAL A 67 -9.05 6.32 -2.38
N GLN A 68 -9.25 7.64 -2.30
CA GLN A 68 -10.53 8.26 -2.63
C GLN A 68 -10.91 8.02 -4.10
N ARG A 69 -9.95 8.18 -5.02
CA ARG A 69 -10.15 7.92 -6.44
C ARG A 69 -10.58 6.48 -6.70
N LEU A 70 -9.88 5.52 -6.13
CA LEU A 70 -10.19 4.10 -6.32
C LEU A 70 -11.54 3.69 -5.71
N ARG A 71 -11.89 4.25 -4.55
CA ARG A 71 -13.20 4.02 -3.93
C ARG A 71 -14.35 4.54 -4.80
N ARG A 72 -14.19 5.73 -5.41
CA ARG A 72 -15.20 6.28 -6.34
C ARG A 72 -15.40 5.39 -7.56
N LEU A 73 -14.31 4.85 -8.12
CA LEU A 73 -14.36 3.93 -9.25
C LEU A 73 -15.02 2.59 -8.88
N SER A 74 -14.73 2.09 -7.68
CA SER A 74 -15.33 0.85 -7.17
C SER A 74 -16.81 0.99 -6.80
N SER A 75 -17.29 2.19 -6.45
CA SER A 75 -18.71 2.44 -6.18
C SER A 75 -19.56 2.69 -7.44
N MET A 76 -18.91 2.78 -8.60
CA MET A 76 -19.55 2.94 -9.91
C MET A 76 -19.64 1.63 -10.70
N ALA A 77 -19.11 0.53 -10.15
CA ALA A 77 -19.16 -0.83 -10.68
C ALA A 77 -20.03 -1.70 -9.77
#